data_AF-A0A0U1D3N1-F1
#
_entry.id   AF-A0A0U1D3N1-F1
#
_cell.length_a   1.000
_cell.length_b   1.000
_cell.length_c   1.000
_cell.angle_alpha   90.00
_cell.angle_beta   90.00
_cell.angle_gamma   90.00
#
_symmetry.space_group_name_H-M   'P 1'
#
loop_
_entity.id
_entity.type
_entity.pdbx_description
1 polymer ?
#
loop_
_entity_poly.entity_id
_entity_poly.type
_entity_poly.pdbx_seq_one_letter_code
_entity_poly.pdbx_strand_id
1 'polypeptide(L)'
;MRTAYLSQLLIDINAQIDATVLIVTHNINIARTVPDNIGMLFRKQLVMFGPREVLLTSEEPVVKQFLNGRRIGPIGMSEEKDEATAAAEQAMLDAGQHDGGVEEIEGVPPQLTATPGMPERQGVLRRQARVREILHTLPPAAQAAILDDLEGTHKLPVHQFGDEPTTRHHRPVEDDAPTGAIEVPHQS
;
A
#
# COMPACT_ATOMS: atom_id res chain seq x y z
N MET A 1 16.09 -9.01 2.09
CA MET A 1 15.25 -8.36 1.06
C MET A 1 16.01 -7.14 0.50
N ARG A 2 16.21 -7.02 -0.83
CA ARG A 2 17.10 -5.99 -1.46
C ARG A 2 16.35 -4.74 -1.95
N THR A 3 15.04 -4.82 -2.13
CA THR A 3 14.18 -3.76 -2.71
C THR A 3 13.95 -2.58 -1.77
N ALA A 4 13.93 -2.81 -0.45
CA ALA A 4 13.85 -1.74 0.56
C ALA A 4 15.09 -0.81 0.49
N TYR A 5 16.29 -1.38 0.35
CA TYR A 5 17.53 -0.60 0.21
C TYR A 5 17.56 0.26 -1.04
N LEU A 6 17.04 -0.24 -2.16
CA LEU A 6 16.94 0.56 -3.39
C LEU A 6 15.97 1.73 -3.20
N SER A 7 14.82 1.50 -2.56
CA SER A 7 13.86 2.56 -2.26
C SER A 7 14.48 3.64 -1.37
N GLN A 8 15.21 3.24 -0.33
CA GLN A 8 15.93 4.19 0.53
C GLN A 8 16.97 5.02 -0.25
N LEU A 9 17.76 4.36 -1.11
CA LEU A 9 18.75 5.05 -1.93
C LEU A 9 18.11 6.10 -2.86
N LEU A 10 16.96 5.79 -3.46
CA LEU A 10 16.22 6.73 -4.31
C LEU A 10 15.78 7.97 -3.52
N ILE A 11 15.26 7.77 -2.31
CA ILE A 11 14.83 8.87 -1.43
C ILE A 11 16.03 9.73 -1.01
N ASP A 12 17.15 9.10 -0.65
CA ASP A 12 18.36 9.80 -0.21
C ASP A 12 19.01 10.60 -1.33
N ILE A 13 19.04 10.08 -2.56
CA ILE A 13 19.51 10.82 -3.74
C ILE A 13 18.59 12.02 -4.01
N ASN A 14 17.27 11.81 -4.00
CA ASN A 14 16.33 12.92 -4.17
C ASN A 14 16.50 13.99 -3.08
N ALA A 15 16.77 13.60 -1.83
CA ALA A 15 17.08 14.56 -0.77
C ALA A 15 18.33 15.38 -1.09
N GLN A 16 19.43 14.72 -1.46
CA GLN A 16 20.74 15.37 -1.66
C GLN A 16 20.77 16.35 -2.83
N ILE A 17 20.12 16.01 -3.94
CA ILE A 17 20.27 16.77 -5.19
C ILE A 17 18.95 17.26 -5.80
N ASP A 18 17.81 17.06 -5.11
CA ASP A 18 16.46 17.40 -5.58
C ASP A 18 16.12 16.86 -6.98
N ALA A 19 16.72 15.73 -7.37
CA ALA A 19 16.52 15.14 -8.70
C ALA A 19 15.09 14.59 -8.87
N THR A 20 14.50 14.75 -10.06
CA THR A 20 13.21 14.12 -10.39
C THR A 20 13.42 12.64 -10.72
N VAL A 21 12.73 11.76 -9.99
CA VAL A 21 12.81 10.31 -10.16
C VAL A 21 11.47 9.77 -10.66
N LEU A 22 11.49 9.04 -11.78
CA LEU A 22 10.34 8.29 -12.27
C LEU A 22 10.54 6.80 -11.96
N ILE A 23 9.60 6.22 -11.22
CA ILE A 23 9.61 4.80 -10.85
C ILE A 23 8.49 4.09 -11.60
N VAL A 24 8.84 3.05 -12.36
CA VAL A 24 7.87 2.14 -12.99
C VAL A 24 7.96 0.81 -12.24
N THR A 25 6.88 0.42 -11.56
CA THR A 25 6.87 -0.76 -10.69
C THR A 25 5.51 -1.44 -10.67
N HIS A 26 5.52 -2.76 -10.55
CA HIS A 26 4.33 -3.57 -10.22
C HIS A 26 4.24 -3.86 -8.71
N ASN A 27 5.24 -3.42 -7.93
CA ASN A 27 5.24 -3.59 -6.49
C ASN A 27 4.38 -2.50 -5.84
N ILE A 28 3.19 -2.90 -5.38
CA ILE A 28 2.20 -2.02 -4.74
C ILE A 28 2.78 -1.35 -3.49
N ASN A 29 3.64 -2.02 -2.71
CA ASN A 29 4.24 -1.41 -1.52
C ASN A 29 5.10 -0.20 -1.89
N ILE A 30 5.95 -0.34 -2.90
CA ILE A 30 6.79 0.78 -3.36
C ILE A 30 5.92 1.93 -3.87
N ALA A 31 4.89 1.62 -4.67
CA ALA A 31 3.93 2.63 -5.15
C ALA A 31 3.20 3.32 -3.99
N ARG A 32 2.93 2.59 -2.91
CA ARG A 32 2.25 3.07 -1.71
C ARG A 32 3.16 3.71 -0.68
N THR A 33 4.49 3.64 -0.72
CA THR A 33 5.31 4.25 0.37
C THR A 33 6.38 5.20 -0.14
N VAL A 34 6.78 5.14 -1.40
CA VAL A 34 7.93 5.90 -1.91
C VAL A 34 7.53 7.22 -2.61
N PRO A 35 6.64 7.21 -3.63
CA PRO A 35 6.50 8.37 -4.51
C PRO A 35 5.73 9.53 -3.87
N ASP A 36 6.02 10.75 -4.31
CA ASP A 36 5.25 11.95 -3.96
C ASP A 36 3.97 12.11 -4.79
N ASN A 37 3.99 11.63 -6.04
CA ASN A 37 2.84 11.59 -6.94
C ASN A 37 2.73 10.19 -7.54
N ILE A 38 1.51 9.70 -7.72
CA ILE A 38 1.24 8.41 -8.37
C ILE A 38 0.52 8.67 -9.69
N GLY A 39 0.95 7.97 -10.74
CA GLY A 39 0.27 7.92 -12.02
C GLY A 39 -0.15 6.49 -12.33
N MET A 40 -1.40 6.32 -12.78
CA MET A 40 -1.91 5.02 -13.19
C MET A 40 -2.26 5.01 -14.67
N LEU A 41 -1.62 4.11 -15.40
CA LEU A 41 -1.94 3.80 -16.79
C LEU A 41 -2.88 2.59 -16.82
N PHE A 42 -3.96 2.68 -17.59
CA PHE A 42 -4.83 1.56 -17.89
C PHE A 42 -5.34 1.72 -19.32
N ARG A 43 -5.32 0.63 -20.11
CA ARG A 43 -5.73 0.62 -21.53
C ARG A 43 -5.08 1.75 -22.35
N LYS A 44 -3.77 1.97 -22.15
CA LYS A 44 -2.96 3.00 -22.84
C LYS A 44 -3.41 4.45 -22.55
N GLN A 45 -4.16 4.68 -21.49
CA GLN A 45 -4.59 6.00 -21.04
C GLN A 45 -4.10 6.28 -19.63
N LEU A 46 -3.72 7.53 -19.35
CA LEU A 46 -3.44 7.99 -17.99
C LEU A 46 -4.76 8.22 -17.27
N VAL A 47 -5.20 7.21 -16.53
CA VAL A 47 -6.50 7.25 -15.82
C VAL A 47 -6.45 8.26 -14.69
N MET A 48 -5.33 8.33 -13.97
CA MET A 48 -5.17 9.26 -12.87
C MET A 48 -3.70 9.62 -12.68
N PHE A 49 -3.43 10.88 -12.35
CA PHE A 49 -2.13 11.35 -11.91
C PHE A 49 -2.30 12.48 -10.90
N GLY A 50 -1.56 12.42 -9.80
CA GLY A 50 -1.65 13.43 -8.75
C GLY A 50 -0.90 13.04 -7.48
N PRO A 51 -1.07 13.83 -6.41
CA PRO A 51 -0.51 13.48 -5.10
C PRO A 51 -0.93 12.07 -4.70
N ARG A 52 -0.02 11.30 -4.10
CA ARG A 52 -0.25 9.91 -3.69
C ARG A 52 -1.53 9.75 -2.87
N GLU A 53 -1.81 10.73 -2.01
CA GLU A 53 -2.92 10.77 -1.08
C GLU A 53 -4.26 10.67 -1.84
N VAL A 54 -4.39 11.43 -2.93
CA VAL A 54 -5.59 11.45 -3.77
C VAL A 54 -5.84 10.08 -4.43
N LEU A 55 -4.79 9.43 -4.92
CA LEU A 55 -4.93 8.12 -5.57
C LEU A 55 -5.25 7.02 -4.55
N LEU A 56 -4.65 7.09 -3.36
CA LEU A 56 -4.85 6.10 -2.30
C LEU A 56 -6.24 6.17 -1.68
N THR A 57 -6.88 7.35 -1.69
CA THR A 57 -8.26 7.56 -1.24
C THR A 57 -9.27 7.61 -2.39
N SER A 58 -8.88 7.21 -3.60
CA SER A 58 -9.73 7.29 -4.78
C SER A 58 -10.79 6.19 -4.80
N GLU A 59 -12.01 6.56 -5.20
CA GLU A 59 -13.10 5.61 -5.43
C GLU A 59 -13.14 5.07 -6.86
N GLU A 60 -12.22 5.53 -7.74
CA GLU A 60 -12.13 5.04 -9.12
C GLU A 60 -11.87 3.53 -9.14
N PRO A 61 -12.76 2.70 -9.70
CA PRO A 61 -12.70 1.24 -9.56
C PRO A 61 -11.38 0.61 -10.03
N VAL A 62 -10.80 1.13 -11.11
CA VAL A 62 -9.52 0.67 -11.65
C VAL A 62 -8.38 0.95 -10.66
N VAL A 63 -8.34 2.17 -10.11
CA VAL A 63 -7.34 2.59 -9.12
C VAL A 63 -7.49 1.81 -7.82
N LYS A 64 -8.74 1.69 -7.33
CA LYS A 64 -9.06 0.97 -6.11
C LYS A 64 -8.67 -0.50 -6.21
N GLN A 65 -8.98 -1.17 -7.33
CA GLN A 65 -8.61 -2.57 -7.52
C GLN A 65 -7.09 -2.77 -7.48
N PHE A 66 -6.34 -1.95 -8.22
CA PHE A 66 -4.89 -2.08 -8.32
C PHE A 66 -4.18 -1.81 -6.98
N LEU A 67 -4.54 -0.71 -6.29
CA LEU A 67 -3.88 -0.33 -5.04
C LEU A 67 -4.23 -1.25 -3.87
N ASN A 68 -5.41 -1.88 -3.89
CA ASN A 68 -5.80 -2.90 -2.90
C ASN A 68 -5.37 -4.33 -3.31
N GLY A 69 -4.75 -4.52 -4.48
CA GLY A 69 -4.36 -5.84 -4.97
C GLY A 69 -5.53 -6.82 -5.14
N ARG A 70 -6.75 -6.31 -5.42
CA ARG A 70 -7.94 -7.15 -5.60
C ARG A 70 -7.85 -7.89 -6.93
N ARG A 71 -8.12 -9.20 -6.91
CA ARG A 71 -8.13 -10.03 -8.13
C ARG A 71 -9.38 -9.78 -8.95
N ILE A 72 -10.48 -9.43 -8.31
CA ILE A 72 -11.76 -9.17 -8.96
C ILE A 72 -11.93 -7.65 -9.14
N GLY A 73 -12.23 -7.24 -10.37
CA GLY A 73 -12.51 -5.85 -10.73
C GLY A 73 -12.37 -5.58 -12.23
N PRO A 74 -12.31 -4.31 -12.67
CA PRO A 74 -12.19 -3.92 -14.08
C PRO A 74 -10.85 -4.28 -14.76
N ILE A 75 -9.78 -4.48 -14.00
CA ILE A 75 -8.48 -4.95 -14.50
C ILE A 75 -8.50 -6.48 -14.53
N GLY A 76 -8.50 -7.06 -15.72
CA GLY A 76 -8.29 -8.49 -15.94
C GLY A 76 -6.81 -8.87 -15.98
N MET A 77 -6.51 -10.17 -15.91
CA MET A 77 -5.15 -10.73 -15.95
C MET A 77 -4.38 -10.43 -17.26
N SER A 78 -5.07 -9.99 -18.33
CA SER A 78 -4.48 -9.72 -19.65
C SER A 78 -5.00 -8.42 -20.32
N GLU A 79 -5.41 -7.43 -19.52
CA GLU A 79 -5.85 -6.08 -19.95
C GLU A 79 -7.18 -5.97 -20.73
N GLU A 80 -7.78 -7.07 -21.17
CA GLU A 80 -9.18 -7.15 -21.63
C GLU A 80 -9.93 -8.16 -20.76
N LYS A 81 -11.09 -7.75 -20.23
CA LYS A 81 -11.93 -8.63 -19.43
C LYS A 81 -13.02 -9.19 -20.34
N ASP A 82 -12.88 -10.45 -20.73
CA ASP A 82 -13.91 -11.16 -21.49
C ASP A 82 -15.21 -11.22 -20.66
N GLU A 83 -16.37 -10.96 -21.28
CA GLU A 83 -17.68 -10.94 -20.62
C GLU A 83 -17.97 -12.26 -19.87
N ALA A 84 -17.48 -13.38 -20.39
CA ALA A 84 -17.59 -14.69 -19.77
C ALA A 84 -16.84 -14.78 -18.43
N THR A 85 -15.66 -14.18 -18.35
CA THR A 85 -14.85 -14.12 -17.13
C THR A 85 -15.47 -13.17 -16.12
N ALA A 86 -16.03 -12.03 -16.57
CA ALA A 86 -16.77 -11.12 -15.71
C ALA A 86 -18.04 -11.74 -15.10
N ALA A 87 -18.81 -12.48 -15.90
CA ALA A 87 -20.01 -13.18 -15.41
C ALA A 87 -19.66 -14.28 -14.40
N ALA A 88 -18.58 -15.03 -14.66
CA ALA A 88 -18.11 -16.07 -13.73
C ALA A 88 -17.64 -15.48 -12.39
N GLU A 89 -16.87 -14.38 -12.42
CA GLU A 89 -16.43 -13.69 -11.21
C GLU A 89 -17.59 -13.04 -10.45
N GLN A 90 -18.56 -12.45 -11.14
CA GLN A 90 -19.75 -11.87 -10.52
C GLN A 90 -20.59 -12.96 -9.83
N ALA A 91 -20.75 -14.12 -10.48
CA ALA A 91 -21.42 -15.27 -9.87
C ALA A 91 -20.67 -15.80 -8.63
N MET A 92 -19.33 -15.72 -8.62
CA MET A 92 -18.53 -16.08 -7.44
C MET A 92 -18.64 -15.05 -6.31
N LEU A 93 -18.71 -13.75 -6.62
CA LEU A 93 -18.99 -12.69 -5.65
C LEU A 93 -20.38 -12.85 -5.02
N ASP A 94 -21.40 -13.08 -5.86
CA ASP A 94 -22.78 -13.29 -5.40
C ASP A 94 -22.92 -14.57 -4.55
N ALA A 95 -22.06 -15.57 -4.79
CA ALA A 95 -21.94 -16.78 -3.97
C ALA A 95 -21.15 -16.58 -2.65
N GLY A 96 -20.73 -15.36 -2.34
CA GLY A 96 -20.02 -15.02 -1.10
C GLY A 96 -18.55 -15.44 -1.07
N GLN A 97 -17.94 -15.69 -2.22
CA GLN A 97 -16.57 -16.15 -2.32
C GLN A 97 -15.60 -14.96 -2.25
N HIS A 98 -14.79 -14.88 -1.18
CA HIS A 98 -13.81 -13.82 -1.00
C HIS A 98 -12.81 -13.79 -2.17
N ASP A 99 -12.63 -12.61 -2.76
CA ASP A 99 -11.86 -12.33 -3.97
C ASP A 99 -10.33 -12.50 -3.83
N GLY A 100 -9.87 -12.99 -2.67
CA GLY A 100 -8.46 -13.05 -2.30
C GLY A 100 -7.81 -11.66 -2.18
N GLY A 101 -8.61 -10.60 -2.23
CA GLY A 101 -8.21 -9.24 -1.90
C GLY A 101 -7.99 -9.11 -0.40
N VAL A 102 -7.06 -8.22 -0.05
CA VAL A 102 -6.81 -7.85 1.35
C VAL A 102 -7.86 -6.84 1.82
N GLU A 103 -8.01 -6.69 3.15
CA GLU A 103 -8.94 -5.73 3.78
C GLU A 103 -8.92 -4.35 3.10
N GLU A 104 -10.10 -3.72 3.04
CA GLU A 104 -10.29 -2.44 2.37
C GLU A 104 -9.44 -1.36 3.04
N ILE A 105 -8.51 -0.79 2.27
CA ILE A 105 -7.59 0.23 2.74
C ILE A 105 -8.32 1.57 2.71
N GLU A 106 -8.58 2.15 3.87
CA GLU A 106 -9.21 3.47 3.99
C GLU A 106 -8.19 4.59 4.28
N GLY A 107 -7.04 4.25 4.89
CA GLY A 107 -6.00 5.21 5.25
C GLY A 107 -4.88 5.39 4.22
N VAL A 108 -4.14 6.48 4.36
CA VAL A 108 -2.89 6.72 3.63
C VAL A 108 -1.73 6.16 4.46
N PRO A 109 -0.97 5.16 3.95
CA PRO A 109 0.17 4.61 4.67
C PRO A 109 1.31 5.64 4.75
N PRO A 110 2.11 5.61 5.84
CA PRO A 110 3.27 6.47 6.00
C PRO A 110 4.22 6.40 4.80
N GLN A 111 4.74 7.56 4.42
CA GLN A 111 5.75 7.65 3.37
C GLN A 111 7.14 7.31 3.92
N LEU A 112 7.98 6.68 3.10
CA LEU A 112 9.39 6.46 3.38
C LEU A 112 10.13 7.81 3.47
N THR A 113 10.82 8.02 4.59
CA THR A 113 11.60 9.24 4.85
C THR A 113 13.06 9.06 4.43
N ALA A 114 13.75 10.16 4.17
CA ALA A 114 15.18 10.13 3.94
C ALA A 114 15.94 9.66 5.19
N THR A 115 17.12 9.08 4.98
CA THR A 115 17.98 8.63 6.07
C THR A 115 18.31 9.81 6.99
N PRO A 116 18.31 9.62 8.34
CA PRO A 116 18.66 10.68 9.28
C PRO A 116 19.99 11.35 8.92
N GLY A 117 20.02 12.69 8.92
CA GLY A 117 21.18 13.49 8.53
C GLY A 117 21.20 13.91 7.06
N MET A 118 20.31 13.40 6.22
CA MET A 118 20.09 13.91 4.87
C MET A 118 19.40 15.30 4.89
N PRO A 119 19.63 16.15 3.88
CA PRO A 119 18.93 17.43 3.76
C PRO A 119 17.42 17.25 3.56
N GLU A 120 16.66 18.32 3.79
CA GLU A 120 15.21 18.31 3.65
C GLU A 120 14.77 18.11 2.18
N ARG A 121 13.87 17.14 1.95
CA ARG A 121 13.31 16.86 0.64
C ARG A 121 12.30 17.92 0.22
N GLN A 122 12.68 18.78 -0.72
CA GLN A 122 11.78 19.80 -1.28
C GLN A 122 10.57 19.20 -2.00
N GLY A 123 10.65 17.95 -2.48
CA GLY A 123 9.51 17.22 -3.05
C GLY A 123 8.33 17.06 -2.07
N VAL A 124 8.62 16.84 -0.78
CA VAL A 124 7.60 16.67 0.27
C VAL A 124 6.84 17.97 0.48
N LEU A 125 7.55 19.11 0.60
CA LEU A 125 6.94 20.43 0.76
C LEU A 125 6.03 20.77 -0.42
N ARG A 126 6.52 20.57 -1.65
CA ARG A 126 5.75 20.80 -2.88
C ARG A 126 4.50 19.92 -2.95
N ARG A 127 4.60 18.65 -2.53
CA ARG A 127 3.45 17.74 -2.46
C ARG A 127 2.40 18.24 -1.47
N GLN A 128 2.81 18.51 -0.23
CA GLN A 128 1.88 18.96 0.81
C GLN A 128 1.17 20.27 0.44
N ALA A 129 1.87 21.21 -0.23
CA ALA A 129 1.24 22.43 -0.75
C ALA A 129 0.11 22.11 -1.75
N ARG A 130 0.38 21.26 -2.76
CA ARG A 130 -0.65 20.85 -3.74
C ARG A 130 -1.82 20.12 -3.11
N VAL A 131 -1.55 19.24 -2.14
CA VAL A 131 -2.61 18.52 -1.40
C VAL A 131 -3.51 19.51 -0.67
N ARG A 132 -2.94 20.49 0.03
CA ARG A 132 -3.71 21.53 0.74
C ARG A 132 -4.56 22.38 -0.21
N GLU A 133 -4.06 22.68 -1.40
CA GLU A 133 -4.81 23.43 -2.42
C GLU A 133 -6.06 22.68 -2.89
N ILE A 134 -5.96 21.37 -3.14
CA ILE A 134 -7.06 20.57 -3.69
C ILE A 134 -7.94 19.90 -2.62
N LEU A 135 -7.54 19.90 -1.35
CA LEU A 135 -8.19 19.14 -0.28
C LEU A 135 -9.71 19.37 -0.23
N HIS A 136 -10.13 20.63 -0.38
CA HIS A 136 -11.54 21.02 -0.33
C HIS A 136 -12.40 20.47 -1.48
N THR A 137 -11.80 20.02 -2.59
CA THR A 137 -12.52 19.46 -3.73
C THR A 137 -12.70 17.95 -3.64
N LEU A 138 -12.11 17.29 -2.63
CA LEU A 138 -12.13 15.84 -2.49
C LEU A 138 -13.36 15.38 -1.69
N PRO A 139 -13.81 14.12 -1.85
CA PRO A 139 -14.87 13.56 -1.02
C PRO A 139 -14.55 13.61 0.48
N PRO A 140 -15.55 13.72 1.38
CA PRO A 140 -15.30 13.85 2.82
C PRO A 140 -14.46 12.72 3.44
N ALA A 141 -14.65 11.47 3.00
CA ALA A 141 -13.85 10.34 3.45
C ALA A 141 -12.37 10.50 3.07
N ALA A 142 -12.10 10.93 1.82
CA ALA A 142 -10.75 11.24 1.36
C ALA A 142 -10.15 12.40 2.17
N GLN A 143 -10.91 13.49 2.40
CA GLN A 143 -10.43 14.60 3.22
C GLN A 143 -9.99 14.14 4.62
N ALA A 144 -10.80 13.33 5.29
CA ALA A 144 -10.49 12.80 6.62
C ALA A 144 -9.20 11.97 6.62
N ALA A 145 -9.02 11.10 5.63
CA ALA A 145 -7.81 10.27 5.52
C ALA A 145 -6.55 11.07 5.21
N ILE A 146 -6.67 12.11 4.39
CA ILE A 146 -5.54 12.98 4.05
C ILE A 146 -5.16 13.87 5.22
N LEU A 147 -6.13 14.37 5.98
CA LEU A 147 -5.86 15.14 7.20
C LEU A 147 -5.15 14.29 8.26
N ASP A 148 -5.59 13.04 8.47
CA ASP A 148 -4.93 12.08 9.37
C ASP A 148 -3.46 11.80 8.98
N ASP A 149 -3.15 11.75 7.68
CA ASP A 149 -1.78 11.63 7.16
C ASP A 149 -0.95 12.90 7.36
N LEU A 150 -1.53 14.07 7.07
CA LEU A 150 -0.85 15.37 7.24
C LEU A 150 -0.56 15.69 8.71
N GLU A 151 -1.41 15.21 9.62
CA GLU A 151 -1.20 15.27 11.08
C GLU A 151 -0.20 14.21 11.57
N GLY A 152 0.13 13.21 10.74
CA GLY A 152 1.01 12.09 11.08
C GLY A 152 0.40 11.12 12.10
N THR A 153 -0.92 11.13 12.28
CA THR A 153 -1.59 10.32 13.29
C THR A 153 -1.86 8.90 12.82
N HIS A 154 -2.06 8.68 11.51
CA HIS A 154 -2.26 7.37 10.87
C HIS A 154 -3.24 6.46 11.64
N LYS A 155 -4.38 7.01 12.07
CA LYS A 155 -5.40 6.32 12.87
C LYS A 155 -6.30 5.42 12.02
N LEU A 156 -6.43 5.73 10.73
CA LEU A 156 -7.25 4.95 9.81
C LEU A 156 -6.54 3.65 9.42
N PRO A 157 -7.31 2.57 9.19
CA PRO A 157 -6.72 1.27 8.85
C PRO A 157 -5.95 1.37 7.54
N VAL A 158 -4.67 0.98 7.60
CA VAL A 158 -3.79 0.82 6.45
C VAL A 158 -3.30 -0.61 6.37
N HIS A 159 -3.44 -1.23 5.20
CA HIS A 159 -2.89 -2.57 5.02
C HIS A 159 -1.35 -2.54 5.00
N GLN A 160 -0.73 -3.29 5.92
CA GLN A 160 0.70 -3.60 5.89
C GLN A 160 0.88 -4.94 5.16
N PHE A 161 1.41 -4.89 3.94
CA PHE A 161 1.81 -6.11 3.26
C PHE A 161 3.03 -6.69 3.98
N GLY A 162 2.85 -7.85 4.60
CA GLY A 162 3.88 -8.47 5.43
C GLY A 162 5.17 -8.71 4.68
N ASP A 163 6.22 -8.02 5.11
CA ASP A 163 7.62 -8.42 4.91
C ASP A 163 8.56 -7.80 5.98
N GLU A 164 8.01 -7.32 7.11
CA GLU A 164 8.77 -6.98 8.32
C GLU A 164 8.25 -7.79 9.51
N PRO A 165 9.13 -8.34 10.37
CA PRO A 165 8.72 -8.99 11.61
C PRO A 165 8.38 -7.91 12.63
N THR A 166 7.12 -7.46 12.65
CA THR A 166 6.66 -6.58 13.73
C THR A 166 6.48 -7.41 15.00
N THR A 167 7.15 -6.93 16.05
CA THR A 167 7.07 -7.32 17.45
C THR A 167 5.71 -7.89 17.85
N ARG A 168 5.66 -9.21 18.06
CA ARG A 168 4.56 -9.85 18.79
C ARG A 168 4.50 -9.24 20.18
N HIS A 169 3.37 -8.66 20.53
CA HIS A 169 3.00 -8.32 21.89
C HIS A 169 3.29 -9.52 22.81
N HIS A 170 4.25 -9.34 23.70
CA HIS A 170 4.59 -10.27 24.76
C HIS A 170 3.41 -10.32 25.73
N ARG A 171 2.51 -11.29 25.53
CA ARG A 171 1.58 -11.72 26.56
C ARG A 171 2.39 -12.58 27.53
N PRO A 172 2.48 -12.27 28.83
CA PRO A 172 3.15 -13.16 29.76
C PRO A 172 2.34 -14.45 29.81
N VAL A 173 2.88 -15.52 29.25
CA VAL A 173 2.40 -16.88 29.51
C VAL A 173 3.11 -17.31 30.77
N GLU A 174 2.36 -17.48 31.85
CA GLU A 174 2.86 -18.10 33.07
C GLU A 174 3.41 -19.49 32.73
N ASP A 175 4.68 -19.67 33.05
CA ASP A 175 5.47 -20.87 32.90
C ASP A 175 5.11 -21.82 34.05
N ASP A 176 4.30 -22.85 33.78
CA ASP A 176 4.37 -24.10 34.56
C ASP A 176 3.75 -25.28 33.81
N ALA A 177 4.58 -26.02 33.07
CA ALA A 177 4.40 -27.46 32.89
C ALA A 177 5.75 -28.12 32.55
N PRO A 178 6.26 -29.06 33.37
CA PRO A 178 7.52 -29.73 33.08
C PRO A 178 7.32 -30.73 31.92
N THR A 179 7.97 -30.48 30.78
CA THR A 179 8.08 -31.44 29.68
C THR A 179 8.87 -32.68 30.12
N GLY A 180 8.15 -33.80 30.31
CA GLY A 180 8.75 -35.13 30.49
C GLY A 180 9.41 -35.63 29.20
N ALA A 181 10.57 -36.28 29.35
CA ALA A 181 11.32 -36.88 28.25
C ALA A 181 10.55 -38.06 27.63
N ILE A 182 10.56 -38.15 26.30
CA ILE A 182 9.93 -39.22 25.53
C ILE A 182 10.95 -40.37 25.36
N GLU A 183 10.65 -41.54 25.93
CA GLU A 183 11.43 -42.76 25.72
C GLU A 183 11.16 -43.37 24.34
N VAL A 184 12.23 -43.74 23.63
CA VAL A 184 12.20 -44.36 22.29
C VAL A 184 12.23 -45.89 22.44
N PRO A 185 11.26 -46.65 21.91
CA PRO A 185 11.30 -48.11 22.00
C PRO A 185 12.21 -48.72 20.92
N HIS A 186 13.18 -49.52 21.36
CA HIS A 186 13.95 -50.44 20.53
C HIS A 186 13.06 -51.64 20.17
N GLN A 187 12.87 -51.94 18.88
CA GLN A 187 12.34 -53.24 18.45
C GLN A 187 13.50 -54.14 17.98
N SER A 188 13.38 -55.40 18.36
CA SER A 188 14.33 -56.51 18.18
C SER A 188 14.27 -57.11 16.78
#